data_AF-A0A3D2SQ42-F1
#
_entry.id   AF-A0A3D2SQ42-F1
#
_cell.length_a   1.000
_cell.length_b   1.000
_cell.length_c   1.000
_cell.angle_alpha   90.00
_cell.angle_beta   90.00
_cell.angle_gamma   90.00
#
_symmetry.space_group_name_H-M   'P 1'
#
loop_
_entity.id
_entity.type
_entity.pdbx_description
1 polymer ?
#
loop_
_entity_poly.entity_id
_entity_poly.type
_entity_poly.pdbx_seq_one_letter_code
_entity_poly.pdbx_strand_id
1 'polypeptide(L)'
;SSTDEKGDTDPSNDVITQTLLTNTGLTNLGQSWSIKAESNTVTNPSNYDLLITSTGIRCMNKNKAKVTYQTCGTKDDGSEQW
;
A
#
# COMPACT_ATOMS: atom_id res chain seq x y z
N SER A 1 -29.96 39.00 6.85
CA SER A 1 -28.55 39.00 6.43
C SER A 1 -27.71 38.59 7.62
N SER A 2 -27.16 37.38 7.59
CA SER A 2 -26.12 36.93 8.50
C SER A 2 -25.27 36.00 7.65
N THR A 3 -24.09 36.49 7.28
CA THR A 3 -23.05 35.74 6.60
C THR A 3 -22.08 35.25 7.66
N ASP A 4 -22.04 33.94 7.85
CA ASP A 4 -20.95 33.23 8.48
C ASP A 4 -19.85 32.97 7.44
N GLU A 5 -18.60 33.24 7.80
CA GLU A 5 -17.45 33.23 6.88
C GLU A 5 -17.04 31.83 6.39
N LYS A 6 -17.82 30.77 6.65
CA LYS A 6 -17.40 29.39 6.38
C LYS A 6 -18.23 28.62 5.36
N GLY A 7 -19.36 29.15 4.86
CA GLY A 7 -20.12 28.49 3.78
C GLY A 7 -20.35 26.99 4.00
N ASP A 8 -20.49 26.55 5.26
CA ASP A 8 -20.63 25.14 5.62
C ASP A 8 -22.12 24.81 5.56
N THR A 9 -22.54 24.22 4.44
CA THR A 9 -23.93 23.78 4.27
C THR A 9 -24.22 22.62 5.23
N ASP A 10 -25.43 22.64 5.80
CA ASP A 10 -26.06 21.61 6.63
C ASP A 10 -25.52 20.18 6.33
N PRO A 11 -24.91 19.50 7.32
CA PRO A 11 -24.34 18.15 7.12
C PRO A 11 -25.39 17.10 6.73
N SER A 12 -26.68 17.44 6.80
CA SER A 12 -27.78 16.57 6.41
C SER A 12 -28.00 16.48 4.90
N ASN A 13 -27.38 17.38 4.11
CA ASN A 13 -27.58 17.47 2.66
C ASN A 13 -26.28 17.38 1.84
N ASP A 14 -25.14 17.17 2.50
CA ASP A 14 -23.95 16.72 1.80
C ASP A 14 -24.22 15.26 1.40
N VAL A 15 -24.35 14.99 0.10
CA VAL A 15 -24.30 13.61 -0.40
C VAL A 15 -22.88 13.17 -0.12
N ILE A 16 -22.64 12.71 1.11
CA ILE A 16 -21.37 12.13 1.50
C ILE A 16 -21.26 10.90 0.63
N THR A 17 -20.52 11.05 -0.47
CA THR A 17 -20.05 9.93 -1.26
C THR A 17 -18.95 9.34 -0.39
N GLN A 18 -19.36 8.66 0.68
CA GLN A 18 -18.48 8.17 1.71
C GLN A 18 -17.67 7.07 1.05
N THR A 19 -16.44 7.40 0.71
CA THR A 19 -15.45 6.45 0.26
C THR A 19 -15.12 5.53 1.42
N LEU A 20 -15.90 4.46 1.56
CA LEU A 20 -15.78 3.50 2.65
C LEU A 20 -14.42 2.79 2.54
N LEU A 21 -13.77 2.51 3.66
CA LEU A 21 -12.50 1.77 3.70
C LEU A 21 -12.62 0.32 3.21
N THR A 22 -13.85 -0.16 2.98
CA THR A 22 -14.14 -1.48 2.41
C THR A 22 -14.48 -1.42 0.91
N ASN A 23 -14.50 -0.24 0.30
CA ASN A 23 -14.86 -0.08 -1.10
C ASN A 23 -13.68 -0.46 -2.01
N THR A 24 -13.79 -1.59 -2.71
CA THR A 24 -12.73 -2.15 -3.57
C THR A 24 -12.58 -1.47 -4.94
N GLY A 25 -13.19 -0.30 -5.15
CA GLY A 25 -13.10 0.45 -6.40
C GLY A 25 -11.67 0.88 -6.71
N LEU A 26 -11.28 0.84 -7.99
CA LEU A 26 -9.92 1.15 -8.45
C LEU A 26 -9.46 2.60 -8.18
N THR A 27 -10.39 3.51 -7.87
CA THR A 27 -10.11 4.91 -7.53
C THR A 27 -9.82 5.12 -6.03
N ASN A 28 -9.90 4.06 -5.22
CA ASN A 28 -9.78 4.11 -3.77
C ASN A 28 -8.31 4.01 -3.31
N LEU A 29 -7.52 5.04 -3.65
CA LEU A 29 -6.06 5.06 -3.42
C LEU A 29 -5.67 4.86 -1.95
N GLY A 30 -6.53 5.24 -1.00
CA GLY A 30 -6.27 5.07 0.44
C GLY A 30 -6.25 3.61 0.94
N GLN A 31 -6.77 2.66 0.17
CA GLN A 31 -6.76 1.23 0.51
C GLN A 31 -5.57 0.48 -0.11
N SER A 32 -4.86 1.12 -1.05
CA SER A 32 -3.73 0.52 -1.75
C SER A 32 -2.43 0.91 -1.06
N TRP A 33 -1.89 0.02 -0.23
CA TRP A 33 -0.62 0.25 0.45
C TRP A 33 0.35 -0.91 0.22
N SER A 34 1.63 -0.59 0.29
CA SER A 34 2.74 -1.55 0.19
C SER A 34 3.86 -1.10 1.10
N ILE A 35 4.29 -2.00 1.98
CA ILE A 35 5.39 -1.79 2.91
C ILE A 35 6.54 -2.66 2.43
N LYS A 36 7.67 -2.02 2.14
CA LYS A 36 8.90 -2.69 1.75
C LYS A 36 9.97 -2.46 2.81
N ALA A 37 10.55 -3.54 3.33
CA ALA A 37 11.70 -3.51 4.21
C ALA A 37 12.93 -3.91 3.43
N GLU A 38 13.96 -3.06 3.43
CA GLU A 38 15.18 -3.28 2.68
C GLU A 38 16.39 -3.30 3.60
N SER A 39 17.32 -4.20 3.32
CA SER A 39 18.67 -4.13 3.83
C SER A 39 19.41 -2.93 3.24
N ASN A 40 20.26 -2.32 4.05
CA ASN A 40 21.16 -1.24 3.62
C ASN A 40 22.31 -1.74 2.73
N THR A 41 22.54 -3.04 2.67
CA THR A 41 23.55 -3.68 1.82
C THR A 41 22.88 -4.36 0.63
N VAL A 42 23.33 -4.04 -0.60
CA VAL A 42 22.77 -4.58 -1.84
C VAL A 42 23.04 -6.09 -2.01
N THR A 43 24.08 -6.62 -1.35
CA THR A 43 24.58 -7.99 -1.54
C THR A 43 25.04 -8.61 -0.21
N ASN A 44 24.19 -8.63 0.81
CA ASN A 44 24.39 -9.60 1.89
C ASN A 44 23.56 -10.84 1.59
N PRO A 45 24.18 -11.98 1.21
CA PRO A 45 23.44 -13.19 0.85
C PRO A 45 22.61 -13.79 2.01
N SER A 46 22.80 -13.27 3.23
CA SER A 46 22.08 -13.71 4.43
C SER A 46 20.83 -12.90 4.75
N ASN A 47 20.66 -11.70 4.18
CA ASN A 47 19.56 -10.81 4.54
C ASN A 47 18.46 -10.85 3.48
N TYR A 48 17.21 -10.98 3.92
CA TYR A 48 16.05 -10.84 3.06
C TYR A 48 15.56 -9.39 3.06
N ASP A 49 15.12 -8.95 1.89
CA ASP A 49 14.22 -7.81 1.74
C ASP A 49 12.78 -8.35 1.67
N LEU A 50 11.83 -7.65 2.27
CA LEU A 50 10.45 -8.12 2.45
C LEU A 50 9.44 -7.14 1.84
N LEU A 51 8.34 -7.69 1.33
CA LEU A 51 7.18 -6.94 0.85
C LEU A 51 5.91 -7.43 1.55
N ILE A 52 5.14 -6.50 2.11
CA ILE A 52 3.75 -6.71 2.53
C ILE A 52 2.84 -5.73 1.80
N THR A 53 1.71 -6.19 1.24
CA THR A 53 0.72 -5.32 0.58
C THR A 53 -0.68 -5.47 1.20
N SER A 54 -1.53 -4.47 0.96
CA SER A 54 -2.95 -4.53 1.32
C SER A 54 -3.73 -5.63 0.59
N THR A 55 -3.24 -6.06 -0.57
CA THR A 55 -3.81 -7.14 -1.38
C THR A 55 -3.40 -8.54 -0.92
N GLY A 56 -2.63 -8.65 0.18
CA GLY A 56 -2.27 -9.91 0.80
C GLY A 56 -0.95 -10.51 0.34
N ILE A 57 -0.14 -9.80 -0.46
CA ILE A 57 1.22 -10.24 -0.78
C ILE A 57 2.06 -10.15 0.48
N ARG A 58 2.73 -11.26 0.83
CA ARG A 58 3.72 -11.37 1.91
C ARG A 58 4.85 -12.23 1.40
N CYS A 59 5.91 -11.60 0.92
CA CYS A 59 7.02 -12.31 0.31
C CYS A 59 8.35 -11.69 0.70
N MET A 60 9.42 -12.43 0.41
CA MET A 60 10.78 -11.99 0.65
C MET A 60 11.75 -12.52 -0.41
N ASN A 61 12.87 -11.81 -0.61
CA ASN A 61 13.97 -12.26 -1.47
C ASN A 61 15.30 -11.70 -0.95
N LYS A 62 16.38 -12.50 -1.04
CA LYS A 62 17.76 -12.06 -0.74
C LYS A 62 18.34 -11.13 -1.81
N ASN A 63 17.80 -11.19 -3.03
CA ASN A 63 18.13 -10.26 -4.09
C ASN A 63 17.24 -9.02 -4.00
N LYS A 64 17.78 -7.97 -3.39
CA LYS A 64 17.12 -6.65 -3.24
C LYS A 64 16.48 -6.12 -4.53
N ALA A 65 17.14 -6.31 -5.68
CA ALA A 65 16.62 -5.82 -6.96
C ALA A 65 15.31 -6.50 -7.40
N LYS A 66 14.96 -7.65 -6.79
CA LYS A 66 13.72 -8.39 -7.06
C LYS A 66 12.57 -7.97 -6.17
N VAL A 67 12.83 -7.27 -5.06
CA VAL A 67 11.79 -6.78 -4.13
C VAL A 67 11.32 -5.39 -4.54
N THR A 68 10.17 -5.36 -5.21
CA THR A 68 9.47 -4.14 -5.65
C THR A 68 8.29 -3.85 -4.72
N TYR A 69 7.46 -2.86 -5.03
CA TYR A 69 6.20 -2.65 -4.31
C TYR A 69 5.07 -3.59 -4.77
N GLN A 70 5.36 -4.53 -5.68
CA GLN A 70 4.36 -5.41 -6.29
C GLN A 70 4.72 -6.90 -6.19
N THR A 71 5.99 -7.25 -6.05
CA THR A 71 6.47 -8.63 -6.04
C THR A 71 7.87 -8.74 -5.42
N CYS A 72 8.25 -9.95 -4.99
CA CYS A 72 9.61 -10.32 -4.59
C CYS A 72 10.35 -11.12 -5.67
N GLY A 73 9.83 -11.13 -6.90
CA GLY A 73 10.35 -11.92 -8.03
C GLY A 73 9.68 -13.28 -8.17
N THR A 74 10.22 -14.12 -9.04
CA THR A 74 9.78 -15.50 -9.22
C THR A 74 10.45 -16.44 -8.21
N LYS A 75 10.01 -17.71 -8.17
CA LYS A 75 10.68 -18.74 -7.39
C LYS A 75 12.13 -18.96 -7.85
N ASP A 76 12.38 -18.87 -9.16
CA ASP A 76 13.72 -18.99 -9.74
C ASP A 76 14.63 -17.79 -9.39
N ASP A 77 14.03 -16.63 -9.14
CA ASP A 77 14.73 -15.47 -8.59
C ASP A 77 15.03 -15.59 -7.08
N GLY A 78 14.57 -16.67 -6.42
CA GLY A 78 14.74 -16.88 -4.98
C GLY A 78 13.64 -16.27 -4.11
N SER A 79 12.46 -15.99 -4.66
CA SER A 79 11.33 -15.50 -3.87
C SER A 79 10.79 -16.59 -2.92
N GLU A 80 10.52 -16.20 -1.68
CA GLU A 80 9.94 -17.03 -0.63
C GLU A 80 8.71 -16.35 0.00
N GLN A 81 7.79 -17.15 0.57
CA GLN A 81 6.63 -16.64 1.30
C GLN A 81 7.00 -16.38 2.77
N TRP A 82 6.40 -15.35 3.37
CA TRP A 82 6.58 -15.00 4.78
C TRP A 82 5.31 -15.16 5.60
#